data_AF-A0A1Z5LHQ1-F1
#
_entry.id   AF-A0A1Z5LHQ1-F1
#
_cell.length_a   1.000
_cell.length_b   1.000
_cell.length_c   1.000
_cell.angle_alpha   90.00
_cell.angle_beta   90.00
_cell.angle_gamma   90.00
#
_symmetry.space_group_name_H-M   'P 1'
#
loop_
_entity.id
_entity.type
_entity.pdbx_description
1 polymer ?
#
loop_
_entity_poly.entity_id
_entity_poly.type
_entity_poly.pdbx_seq_one_letter_code
_entity_poly.pdbx_strand_id
1 'polypeptide(L)'
;MKYFHQVIQEHKDTLDENEDLDFIDGYLKKISHSGSEENYNMQYLVGNMTNLFGAGTNTVRTTVLWHLLNCARCPQEIQEKIQKEIDVCQVPARNSGKNPEGN
;
A
#
# COMPACT_ATOMS: atom_id res chain seq x y z
N MET A 1 15.68 -8.96 7.07
CA MET A 1 15.54 -10.35 6.60
C MET A 1 14.76 -11.24 7.57
N LYS A 2 15.07 -11.29 8.87
CA LYS A 2 14.38 -12.16 9.85
C LYS A 2 12.85 -11.99 9.89
N TYR A 3 12.37 -10.74 9.78
CA TYR A 3 10.94 -10.44 9.78
C TYR A 3 10.16 -11.19 8.68
N PHE A 4 10.59 -11.10 7.42
CA PHE A 4 9.89 -11.78 6.33
C PHE A 4 9.91 -13.30 6.47
N HIS A 5 10.94 -13.89 7.07
CA HIS A 5 10.94 -15.33 7.35
C HIS A 5 9.87 -15.69 8.38
N GLN A 6 9.67 -14.87 9.41
CA GLN A 6 8.62 -15.07 10.41
C GLN A 6 7.23 -14.94 9.77
N VAL A 7 6.98 -13.87 9.01
CA VAL A 7 5.70 -13.67 8.31
C VAL A 7 5.42 -14.84 7.38
N ILE A 8 6.39 -15.26 6.57
CA ILE A 8 6.20 -16.41 5.67
C ILE A 8 5.92 -17.69 6.47
N GLN A 9 6.52 -17.86 7.66
CA GLN A 9 6.21 -19.01 8.51
C GLN A 9 4.78 -18.97 9.06
N GLU A 10 4.32 -17.80 9.51
CA GLU A 10 2.93 -17.61 9.94
C GLU A 10 1.95 -17.96 8.82
N HIS A 11 2.21 -17.49 7.60
CA HIS A 11 1.41 -17.83 6.42
C HIS A 11 1.43 -19.33 6.10
N LYS A 12 2.57 -20.01 6.27
CA LYS A 12 2.63 -21.48 6.12
C LYS A 12 1.77 -22.21 7.14
N ASP A 13 1.75 -21.73 8.38
CA ASP A 13 1.03 -22.37 9.48
C ASP A 13 -0.50 -22.17 9.33
N THR A 14 -0.94 -21.11 8.65
CA THR A 14 -2.36 -20.77 8.44
C THR A 14 -2.84 -20.94 6.99
N LEU A 15 -2.04 -21.55 6.11
CA LEU A 15 -2.35 -21.64 4.69
C LEU A 15 -3.61 -22.48 4.43
N ASP A 16 -4.63 -21.89 3.81
CA ASP A 16 -5.80 -22.61 3.30
C ASP A 16 -5.63 -22.85 1.81
N GLU A 17 -5.75 -24.10 1.35
CA GLU A 17 -5.64 -24.45 -0.06
C GLU A 17 -6.76 -23.81 -0.91
N ASN A 18 -7.91 -23.50 -0.33
CA ASN A 18 -9.10 -23.01 -1.04
C ASN A 18 -9.15 -21.49 -1.21
N GLU A 19 -8.33 -20.72 -0.48
CA GLU A 19 -8.34 -19.24 -0.52
C GLU A 19 -6.93 -18.66 -0.63
N ASP A 20 -6.73 -17.70 -1.54
CA ASP A 20 -5.50 -16.91 -1.64
C ASP A 20 -5.75 -15.53 -1.04
N LEU A 21 -5.23 -15.27 0.17
CA LEU A 21 -5.44 -13.98 0.84
C LEU A 21 -4.48 -12.92 0.31
N ASP A 22 -3.25 -13.32 -0.01
CA ASP A 22 -2.25 -12.42 -0.56
C ASP A 22 -1.15 -13.10 -1.39
N PHE A 23 -0.15 -12.30 -1.76
CA PHE A 23 1.00 -12.72 -2.57
C PHE A 23 1.79 -13.89 -1.94
N ILE A 24 1.94 -13.93 -0.61
CA ILE A 24 2.70 -14.98 0.07
C ILE A 24 1.98 -16.31 -0.10
N ASP A 25 0.66 -16.36 0.15
CA ASP A 25 -0.14 -17.58 0.03
C ASP A 25 -0.13 -18.12 -1.39
N GLY A 26 -0.38 -17.26 -2.38
CA GLY A 26 -0.34 -17.64 -3.79
C GLY A 26 1.03 -18.18 -4.21
N TYR A 27 2.12 -17.58 -3.71
CA TYR A 27 3.48 -18.06 -3.97
C TYR A 27 3.75 -19.41 -3.29
N LEU A 28 3.32 -19.59 -2.04
CA LEU A 28 3.45 -20.84 -1.28
C LEU A 28 2.69 -22.00 -1.96
N LYS A 29 1.48 -21.75 -2.47
CA LYS A 29 0.75 -22.74 -3.26
C LYS A 29 1.43 -23.05 -4.59
N LYS A 30 1.98 -22.04 -5.25
CA LYS A 30 2.70 -22.26 -6.52
C LYS A 30 3.87 -23.23 -6.34
N ILE A 31 4.68 -23.03 -5.29
CA ILE A 31 5.82 -23.92 -5.00
C ILE A 31 5.38 -25.30 -4.48
N SER A 32 4.22 -25.42 -3.83
CA SER A 32 3.71 -26.73 -3.38
C SER A 32 3.20 -27.57 -4.55
N HIS A 33 2.48 -26.96 -5.50
CA HIS A 33 1.87 -27.66 -6.64
C HIS A 33 2.85 -27.99 -7.76
N SER A 34 3.83 -27.11 -8.01
CA SER A 34 4.79 -27.27 -9.13
C SER A 34 6.11 -27.94 -8.70
N GLY A 35 6.28 -28.16 -7.38
CA GLY A 35 7.59 -28.44 -6.80
C GLY A 35 8.48 -27.19 -6.82
N SER A 36 9.62 -27.26 -6.13
CA SER A 36 10.66 -26.22 -6.17
C SER A 36 11.33 -26.21 -7.55
N GLU A 37 10.79 -25.45 -8.50
CA GLU A 37 11.45 -25.15 -9.77
C GLU A 37 12.60 -24.15 -9.56
N GLU A 38 13.56 -24.09 -10.49
CA GLU A 38 14.73 -23.19 -10.41
C GLU A 38 14.32 -21.74 -10.06
N ASN A 39 13.21 -21.27 -10.61
CA ASN A 39 12.75 -19.87 -10.46
C ASN A 39 11.75 -19.65 -9.30
N TYR A 40 11.22 -20.71 -8.69
CA TYR A 40 10.20 -20.64 -7.65
C TYR A 40 10.61 -21.43 -6.42
N ASN A 41 11.20 -20.75 -5.45
CA ASN A 41 11.65 -21.35 -4.21
C ASN A 41 11.57 -20.37 -3.02
N MET A 42 11.74 -20.90 -1.82
CA MET A 42 11.63 -20.15 -0.57
C MET A 42 12.62 -18.98 -0.46
N GLN A 43 13.83 -19.13 -1.01
CA GLN A 43 14.84 -18.08 -0.97
C GLN A 43 14.41 -16.88 -1.82
N TYR A 44 13.87 -17.13 -3.02
CA TYR A 44 13.34 -16.09 -3.87
C TYR A 44 12.07 -15.46 -3.31
N LEU A 45 11.20 -16.20 -2.62
CA LEU A 45 10.06 -15.61 -1.92
C LEU A 45 10.50 -14.54 -0.90
N VAL A 46 11.46 -14.88 -0.03
CA VAL A 46 12.02 -13.92 0.95
C VAL A 46 12.66 -12.71 0.25
N GLY A 47 13.40 -12.95 -0.82
CA GLY A 47 14.03 -11.90 -1.63
C GLY A 47 13.00 -10.96 -2.26
N ASN A 48 11.98 -11.52 -2.90
CA ASN A 48 10.88 -10.79 -3.52
C ASN A 48 10.12 -9.94 -2.49
N MET A 49 9.76 -10.52 -1.34
CA MET A 49 9.09 -9.77 -0.26
C MET A 49 9.93 -8.60 0.23
N THR A 50 11.24 -8.83 0.41
CA THR A 50 12.15 -7.76 0.84
C THR A 50 12.26 -6.66 -0.21
N ASN A 51 12.39 -7.04 -1.49
CA ASN A 51 12.52 -6.11 -2.59
C ASN A 51 11.25 -5.28 -2.80
N LEU A 52 10.08 -5.93 -2.86
CA LEU A 52 8.78 -5.26 -3.04
C LEU A 52 8.51 -4.27 -1.89
N PHE A 53 8.72 -4.69 -0.65
CA PHE A 53 8.50 -3.82 0.51
C PHE A 53 9.48 -2.64 0.52
N GLY A 54 10.77 -2.88 0.25
CA GLY A 54 11.77 -1.83 0.20
C GLY A 54 11.52 -0.82 -0.92
N ALA A 55 11.24 -1.31 -2.13
CA ALA A 55 10.98 -0.49 -3.31
C ALA A 55 9.72 0.37 -3.12
N GLY A 56 8.61 -0.21 -2.63
CA GLY A 56 7.36 0.50 -2.43
C GLY A 56 7.40 1.49 -1.26
N THR A 57 8.07 1.14 -0.17
CA THR A 57 8.04 1.98 1.05
C THR A 57 8.92 3.21 0.94
N ASN A 58 10.19 3.04 0.55
CA ASN A 58 11.16 4.14 0.61
C ASN A 58 10.84 5.24 -0.41
N THR A 59 10.45 4.84 -1.62
CA THR A 59 10.14 5.77 -2.71
C THR A 59 8.85 6.54 -2.40
N VAL A 60 7.75 5.87 -2.08
CA VAL A 60 6.47 6.52 -1.77
C VAL A 60 6.58 7.40 -0.53
N ARG A 61 7.24 6.94 0.54
CA ARG A 61 7.49 7.77 1.73
C ARG A 61 8.22 9.06 1.37
N THR A 62 9.31 8.96 0.62
CA THR A 62 10.10 10.12 0.20
C THR A 62 9.26 11.08 -0.61
N THR A 63 8.49 10.56 -1.57
CA THR A 63 7.58 11.36 -2.39
C THR A 63 6.56 12.10 -1.53
N VAL A 64 5.87 11.42 -0.61
CA VAL A 64 4.86 12.05 0.26
C VAL A 64 5.49 13.12 1.14
N LEU A 65 6.65 12.86 1.75
CA LEU A 65 7.36 13.85 2.57
C LEU A 65 7.74 15.09 1.75
N TRP A 66 8.22 14.91 0.53
CA TRP A 66 8.50 16.03 -0.37
C TRP A 66 7.25 16.83 -0.73
N HIS A 67 6.13 16.17 -0.99
CA HIS A 67 4.87 16.87 -1.28
C HIS A 67 4.41 17.68 -0.07
N LEU A 68 4.40 17.10 1.12
CA LEU A 68 4.04 17.79 2.36
C LEU A 68 4.98 18.97 2.66
N LEU A 69 6.28 18.82 2.43
CA LEU A 69 7.25 19.91 2.58
C LEU A 69 6.94 21.06 1.62
N ASN A 70 6.62 20.76 0.36
CA ASN A 70 6.25 21.78 -0.63
C ASN A 70 4.95 22.50 -0.25
N CYS A 71 3.96 21.77 0.25
CA CYS A 71 2.74 22.34 0.79
C CYS A 71 3.01 23.31 1.95
N ALA A 72 3.86 22.90 2.92
CA ALA A 72 4.21 23.74 4.06
C ALA A 72 5.05 24.97 3.65
N ARG A 73 5.89 24.85 2.62
CA ARG A 73 6.76 25.92 2.13
C ARG A 73 6.03 26.95 1.27
N CYS A 74 5.00 26.57 0.54
CA CYS A 74 4.22 27.43 -0.34
C CYS A 74 2.71 27.25 -0.08
N PRO A 75 2.20 27.74 1.08
CA PRO A 75 0.85 27.44 1.50
C PRO A 75 -0.23 28.02 0.57
N GLN A 76 -0.03 29.24 0.04
CA GLN A 76 -0.99 29.90 -0.83
C GLN A 76 -0.98 29.36 -2.26
N GLU A 77 0.20 29.03 -2.79
CA GLU A 77 0.34 28.62 -4.18
C GLU A 77 0.11 27.13 -4.41
N ILE A 78 0.39 26.28 -3.41
CA ILE A 78 0.34 24.82 -3.52
C ILE A 78 -0.73 24.24 -2.58
N GLN A 79 -0.61 24.41 -1.26
CA GLN A 79 -1.52 23.74 -0.31
C GLN A 79 -2.98 24.18 -0.50
N GLU A 80 -3.26 25.48 -0.60
CA GLU A 80 -4.61 25.99 -0.80
C GLU A 80 -5.24 25.50 -2.11
N LYS A 81 -4.46 25.36 -3.18
CA LYS A 81 -4.98 24.89 -4.47
C LYS A 81 -5.35 23.41 -4.40
N ILE A 82 -4.47 22.58 -3.84
CA ILE A 82 -4.73 21.15 -3.62
C ILE A 82 -5.99 20.98 -2.76
N GLN A 83 -6.13 21.75 -1.69
CA GLN A 83 -7.32 21.68 -0.82
C GLN A 83 -8.60 22.07 -1.57
N LYS A 84 -8.57 23.17 -2.34
CA LYS A 84 -9.71 23.61 -3.17
C LYS A 84 -10.12 22.52 -4.18
N GLU A 85 -9.17 21.86 -4.83
CA GLU A 85 -9.46 20.75 -5.76
C GLU A 85 -10.10 19.55 -5.05
N ILE A 86 -9.60 19.18 -3.86
CA ILE A 86 -10.18 18.12 -3.04
C ILE A 86 -11.61 18.48 -2.63
N ASP A 87 -11.84 19.71 -2.17
CA ASP A 87 -13.16 20.18 -1.72
C ASP A 87 -14.19 20.17 -2.86
N VAL A 88 -13.74 20.44 -4.10
CA VAL A 88 -14.58 20.38 -5.31
C VAL A 88 -14.87 18.93 -5.73
N CYS A 89 -13.89 18.04 -5.63
CA CYS A 89 -14.01 16.64 -6.07
C CYS A 89 -14.67 15.71 -5.04
N GLN A 90 -14.83 16.13 -3.78
CA GLN A 90 -15.65 15.40 -2.83
C GLN A 90 -17.11 15.39 -3.31
N VAL A 91 -17.60 14.20 -3.69
CA VAL A 91 -19.02 13.93 -3.99
C VAL A 91 -19.89 14.56 -2.88
N PRO A 92 -21.00 15.25 -3.21
CA PRO A 92 -21.77 16.03 -2.23
C PRO A 92 -22.50 15.12 -1.25
N ALA A 93 -21.79 14.63 -0.25
CA ALA A 93 -22.32 13.93 0.91
C ALA A 93 -21.84 14.63 2.19
N ARG A 94 -21.77 15.97 2.17
CA ARG A 94 -21.64 16.78 3.40
C ARG A 94 -22.09 18.24 3.25
N ASN A 95 -22.96 18.55 2.29
CA ASN A 95 -23.63 19.87 2.21
C ASN A 95 -25.07 19.85 2.78
N SER A 96 -25.38 18.95 3.72
CA SER A 96 -26.62 19.02 4.50
C SER A 96 -26.43 19.91 5.75
N GLY A 97 -26.14 21.19 5.57
CA GLY A 97 -26.02 22.06 6.76
C GLY A 97 -25.72 23.55 6.58
N LYS A 98 -25.58 24.09 5.36
CA LYS A 98 -25.51 25.54 5.19
C LYS A 98 -26.64 26.01 4.29
N ASN A 99 -27.77 26.30 4.92
CA ASN A 99 -28.88 27.03 4.32
C ASN A 99 -28.40 28.47 4.01
N PRO A 100 -28.38 28.91 2.74
CA PRO A 100 -28.01 30.26 2.39
C PRO A 100 -29.28 31.13 2.38
N GLU A 101 -30.07 31.18 3.45
CA GLU A 101 -31.22 32.09 3.52
C GLU A 101 -31.63 32.31 4.98
N GLY A 102 -31.28 33.48 5.49
CA GLY A 102 -31.66 34.00 6.79
C GLY A 102 -31.45 35.50 6.78
N ASN A 103 -32.55 36.21 6.54
CA ASN A 103 -32.76 37.66 6.62
C ASN A 103 -32.03 38.35 7.78
#